data_AF-A0A7Z0SCK3-F1
#
_entry.id   AF-A0A7Z0SCK3-F1
#
_cell.length_a   1.000
_cell.length_b   1.000
_cell.length_c   1.000
_cell.angle_alpha   90.00
_cell.angle_beta   90.00
_cell.angle_gamma   90.00
#
_symmetry.space_group_name_H-M   'P 1'
#
loop_
_entity.id
_entity.type
_entity.pdbx_description
1 polymer ?
#
loop_
_entity_poly.entity_id
_entity_poly.type
_entity_poly.pdbx_seq_one_letter_code
_entity_poly.pdbx_strand_id
1 'polypeptide(L)' 'MPVKAGQLIAYSGNTGFSSGPHLHFAVQVNQGMNLVSVPFEFTDNQGKLSKPKAGQWLSGFATGQ' A
#
# COMPACT_ATOMS: atom_id res chain seq x y z
N MET A 1 21.06 -1.05 -3.33
CA MET A 1 20.32 -2.16 -3.96
C MET A 1 18.93 -1.66 -4.33
N PRO A 2 18.57 -1.57 -5.62
CA PRO A 2 17.22 -1.17 -6.01
C PRO A 2 16.21 -2.30 -5.72
N VAL A 3 15.00 -1.94 -5.31
CA VAL A 3 13.86 -2.88 -5.26
C VAL A 3 13.11 -2.83 -6.60
N LYS A 4 12.50 -3.95 -7.00
CA LYS A 4 11.67 -4.04 -8.21
C LYS A 4 10.19 -4.17 -7.84
N ALA A 5 9.30 -3.72 -8.73
CA ALA A 5 7.87 -3.94 -8.55
C ALA A 5 7.57 -5.45 -8.42
N GLY A 6 6.71 -5.81 -7.46
CA GLY A 6 6.37 -7.21 -7.15
C GLY A 6 7.40 -7.97 -6.28
N GLN A 7 8.53 -7.35 -5.93
CA GLN A 7 9.50 -7.97 -5.04
C GLN A 7 8.95 -8.05 -3.60
N LEU A 8 9.07 -9.22 -2.95
CA LEU A 8 8.80 -9.35 -1.52
C LEU A 8 9.81 -8.50 -0.73
N ILE A 9 9.29 -7.60 0.10
CA ILE A 9 10.12 -6.67 0.91
C ILE A 9 9.96 -6.87 2.42
N ALA A 10 8.82 -7.41 2.88
CA ALA A 10 8.52 -7.64 4.29
C ALA A 10 7.23 -8.48 4.45
N TYR A 11 6.98 -8.93 5.67
CA TYR A 11 5.67 -9.44 6.10
C TYR A 11 4.95 -8.38 6.93
N SER A 12 3.62 -8.34 6.86
CA SER A 12 2.81 -7.48 7.74
C SER A 12 2.96 -7.88 9.21
N GLY A 13 2.66 -6.97 10.13
CA GLY A 13 2.83 -7.21 11.55
C GLY A 13 1.90 -6.39 12.43
N ASN A 14 2.32 -6.19 13.68
CA ASN A 14 1.60 -5.43 14.70
C ASN A 14 2.58 -4.70 15.65
N THR A 15 3.49 -3.91 15.09
CA THR A 15 4.54 -3.20 15.84
C THR A 15 4.38 -1.68 15.70
N GLY A 16 4.78 -0.91 16.71
CA GLY A 16 4.67 0.56 16.71
C GLY A 16 3.29 1.06 17.15
N PHE A 17 2.85 2.20 16.62
CA PHE A 17 1.52 2.75 16.91
C PHE A 17 0.45 1.99 16.12
N SER A 18 -0.06 0.90 16.71
CA SER A 18 -1.01 -0.02 16.09
C SER A 18 -2.04 -0.51 17.10
N SER A 19 -3.28 -0.75 16.65
CA SER A 19 -4.37 -1.33 17.45
C SER A 19 -4.62 -2.81 17.17
N GLY A 20 -3.94 -3.40 16.17
CA GLY A 20 -4.07 -4.81 15.79
C GLY A 20 -3.33 -5.14 14.49
N PRO A 21 -3.23 -6.41 14.09
CA PRO A 21 -2.48 -6.82 12.89
C PRO A 21 -3.05 -6.23 11.61
N HIS A 22 -2.26 -5.42 10.90
CA HIS A 22 -2.62 -4.85 9.60
C HIS A 22 -1.38 -4.36 8.84
N LEU A 23 -1.56 -4.02 7.56
CA LEU A 23 -0.55 -3.32 6.76
C LEU A 23 -0.90 -1.83 6.70
N HIS A 24 -0.01 -0.97 7.17
CA HIS A 24 -0.08 0.47 6.89
C HIS A 24 0.65 0.75 5.58
N PHE A 25 -0.03 1.34 4.60
CA PHE A 25 0.53 1.71 3.31
C PHE A 25 0.22 3.18 3.00
N ALA A 26 1.23 3.93 2.57
CA ALA A 26 1.10 5.33 2.20
C ALA A 26 1.98 5.67 0.99
N VAL A 27 1.48 6.56 0.14
CA VAL A 27 2.27 7.20 -0.91
C VAL A 27 2.43 8.67 -0.51
N GLN A 28 3.67 9.09 -0.30
CA GLN A 28 3.99 10.42 0.18
C GLN A 28 5.07 11.05 -0.70
N VAL A 29 4.98 12.37 -0.88
CA VAL A 29 5.99 13.17 -1.55
C VAL A 29 6.56 14.20 -0.57
N ASN A 30 7.84 14.51 -0.71
CA ASN A 30 8.43 15.64 -0.01
C ASN A 30 8.08 16.93 -0.78
N GLN A 31 7.21 17.75 -0.18
CA GLN A 31 6.81 19.04 -0.73
C GLN A 31 7.29 20.15 0.21
N GLY A 32 8.45 20.73 -0.11
CA GLY A 32 9.02 21.83 0.67
C GLY A 32 9.35 21.44 2.12
N MET A 33 10.08 20.34 2.30
CA MET A 33 10.46 19.78 3.61
C MET A 33 9.31 19.19 4.44
N ASN A 34 8.13 19.03 3.83
CA ASN A 34 6.97 18.40 4.46
C ASN A 34 6.59 17.11 3.72
N LEU A 35 6.31 16.03 4.45
CA LEU A 35 5.73 14.82 3.87
C LEU A 35 4.23 15.02 3.65
N VAL A 36 3.83 15.00 2.39
CA VAL A 36 2.43 15.18 1.97
C VAL A 36 1.93 13.86 1.37
N SER A 37 0.84 13.34 1.92
CA SER A 37 0.14 12.19 1.35
C SER A 37 -0.54 12.57 0.04
N VAL A 38 -0.36 11.76 -1.01
CA VAL A 38 -0.93 12.02 -2.33
C VAL A 38 -1.95 10.96 -2.72
N PRO A 39 -2.94 11.27 -3.59
CA PRO A 39 -3.87 10.28 -4.11
C PRO A 39 -3.14 9.18 -4.90
N PHE A 40 -3.59 7.95 -4.77
CA PHE A 40 -3.09 6.80 -5.52
C PHE A 40 -4.23 5.83 -5.85
N GLU A 41 -3.97 4.94 -6.80
CA GLU A 41 -4.91 3.92 -7.26
C GLU A 41 -4.26 2.54 -7.13
N PHE A 42 -5.08 1.55 -6.76
CA PHE A 42 -4.69 0.14 -6.80
C PHE A 42 -5.17 -0.49 -8.09
N THR A 43 -4.33 -1.34 -8.67
CA THR A 43 -4.70 -2.23 -9.76
C THR A 43 -5.10 -3.59 -9.19
N ASP A 44 -6.28 -4.08 -9.55
CA ASP A 44 -6.73 -5.43 -9.15
C ASP A 44 -6.21 -6.53 -10.10
N ASN A 45 -6.55 -7.78 -9.79
CA ASN A 45 -6.24 -8.97 -10.60
C ASN A 45 -6.66 -8.87 -12.09
N GLN A 46 -7.62 -8.00 -12.43
CA GLN A 46 -8.15 -7.82 -13.78
C GLN A 46 -7.55 -6.59 -14.49
N GLY A 47 -6.61 -5.89 -13.84
CA GLY A 47 -6.05 -4.66 -14.37
C GLY A 47 -6.92 -3.43 -14.13
N LYS A 48 -8.00 -3.53 -13.34
CA LYS A 48 -8.90 -2.41 -13.08
C LYS A 48 -8.34 -1.51 -11.98
N LEU A 49 -8.39 -0.21 -12.22
CA LEU A 49 -7.96 0.81 -11.28
C LEU A 49 -9.06 1.13 -10.26
N SER A 50 -8.67 1.25 -8.99
CA SER A 50 -9.57 1.59 -7.89
C SER A 50 -8.91 2.57 -6.92
N LYS A 51 -9.62 3.64 -6.56
CA LYS A 51 -9.19 4.57 -5.51
C LYS A 51 -9.55 3.98 -4.15
N PRO A 52 -8.62 3.88 -3.19
CA PRO A 52 -8.93 3.39 -1.87
C PRO A 52 -9.91 4.34 -1.18
N LYS A 53 -11.01 3.79 -0.68
CA LYS A 53 -12.00 4.51 0.11
C LYS A 53 -12.16 3.83 1.46
N ALA A 54 -12.21 4.63 2.52
CA ALA A 54 -12.43 4.11 3.87
C ALA A 54 -13.68 3.22 3.92
N GLY A 55 -13.55 2.05 4.55
CA GLY A 55 -14.61 1.05 4.66
C GLY A 55 -14.79 0.16 3.43
N GLN A 56 -14.06 0.36 2.34
CA GLN A 56 -14.06 -0.56 1.19
C GLN A 56 -12.91 -1.56 1.28
N TRP A 57 -13.20 -2.82 0.97
CA TRP A 57 -12.17 -3.83 0.77
C TRP A 57 -11.39 -3.52 -0.50
N LEU A 58 -10.07 -3.60 -0.41
CA LEU A 58 -9.18 -3.51 -1.57
C LEU A 58 -8.98 -4.91 -2.12
N SER A 59 -9.22 -5.08 -3.42
CA SER A 59 -8.85 -6.28 -4.18
C SER A 59 -7.54 -6.00 -4.92
N GLY A 60 -6.52 -6.82 -4.70
CA GLY A 60 -5.22 -6.69 -5.35
C GLY A 60 -4.83 -7.93 -6.13
N PHE A 61 -3.55 -7.98 -6.52
CA PHE A 61 -2.97 -9.17 -7.14
C PHE A 61 -2.82 -10.31 -6.13
N ALA A 62 -3.51 -11.42 -6.34
CA ALA A 62 -3.17 -12.67 -5.68
C ALA A 62 -2.00 -13.27 -6.46
N THR A 63 -0.76 -12.97 -6.04
CA THR A 63 0.36 -13.80 -6.46
C THR A 63 0.09 -15.17 -5.87
N GLY A 64 -0.21 -16.16 -6.72
CA GLY A 64 -0.26 -17.56 -6.29
C GLY A 64 0.99 -17.88 -5.47
N GLN A 65 0.80 -18.66 -4.41
CA GLN A 65 1.87 -19.16 -3.54
C GLN A 65 3.11 -19.61 -4.32
#